data_AF-A0AA38T922-F1
#
_entry.id   AF-A0AA38T922-F1
#
_cell.length_a   1.000
_cell.length_b   1.000
_cell.length_c   1.000
_cell.angle_alpha   90.00
_cell.angle_beta   90.00
_cell.angle_gamma   90.00
#
_symmetry.space_group_name_H-M   'P 1'
#
loop_
_entity.id
_entity.type
_entity.pdbx_description
1 polymer ?
#
loop_
_entity_poly.entity_id
_entity_poly.type
_entity_poly.pdbx_seq_one_letter_code
_entity_poly.pdbx_strand_id
1 'polypeptide(L)'
;MDYGHNDSEPRRSGSFSRISSTNSSLRRHSFNLVAAVHHDVDDDSDCRSVSEAGDIGDRALHSKRHNGSVSGRSRFSFDNNGENLVVPIQEHSFKESQLPTASPASPDSLLHDQGQNKECEKELPWFMTYISSRVHLAVLGILGVLTRYLLEKLFGPEVVGATSDQSYMYVDLAPNMVGSFFMGWFGVVYKGYISKFSPELAVGLTTGYLGSLTTFSGWNQKMLELSVDGHWVFAVLGFLLGLSLAASSFVFGVETAKGLKWAFNRTNLGSKCGFSEVNFFTSQVILIAVMITLLGSLWGVSIALLVKDFDHDSSTSRLWLGCIIGPIGVWIRFYLAQLNGQGLGRKETMKWMPFGTLIANVVASCIMAAMATLKKAVTDDHFGIVASGIQFGLCGCLSTVSTFIAEFGAMRESKHPWRAYVYASTTIIISFGLGTLIFSVPVWTKGWT
;
A
#
# COMPACT_ATOMS: atom_id res chain seq x y z
N MET A 1 1.51 82.07 -8.02
CA MET A 1 2.40 82.45 -9.14
C MET A 1 1.75 81.94 -10.41
N ASP A 2 1.25 82.88 -11.18
CA ASP A 2 0.98 82.95 -12.63
C ASP A 2 0.42 81.77 -13.44
N TYR A 3 -0.37 82.19 -14.44
CA TYR A 3 -1.23 81.41 -15.31
C TYR A 3 -0.55 80.93 -16.60
N GLY A 4 -1.15 79.90 -17.20
CA GLY A 4 -1.19 79.65 -18.65
C GLY A 4 -2.22 78.54 -18.93
N HIS A 5 -3.49 78.84 -19.25
CA HIS A 5 -4.04 79.08 -20.60
C HIS A 5 -3.74 77.96 -21.64
N ASN A 6 -4.70 77.46 -22.43
CA ASN A 6 -6.17 77.61 -22.37
C ASN A 6 -6.89 76.55 -23.26
N ASP A 7 -8.18 76.31 -22.97
CA ASP A 7 -9.33 75.88 -23.82
C ASP A 7 -9.08 75.39 -25.26
N SER A 8 -9.78 74.37 -25.79
CA SER A 8 -11.19 74.43 -26.29
C SER A 8 -11.37 73.28 -27.33
N GLU A 9 -12.52 72.77 -27.78
CA GLU A 9 -13.95 72.79 -27.39
C GLU A 9 -14.67 71.58 -28.11
N PRO A 10 -15.98 71.31 -27.91
CA PRO A 10 -16.65 70.07 -28.34
C PRO A 10 -17.53 70.23 -29.61
N ARG A 11 -18.25 69.16 -30.03
CA ARG A 11 -19.67 69.20 -30.48
C ARG A 11 -20.24 67.84 -30.98
N ARG A 12 -21.51 67.56 -30.59
CA ARG A 12 -22.71 67.06 -31.37
C ARG A 12 -22.51 65.93 -32.43
N SER A 13 -23.45 65.05 -32.81
CA SER A 13 -24.86 64.67 -32.49
C SER A 13 -25.24 63.46 -33.40
N GLY A 14 -26.29 62.65 -33.20
CA GLY A 14 -27.31 62.58 -32.15
C GLY A 14 -28.70 62.12 -32.65
N SER A 15 -29.38 61.25 -31.88
CA SER A 15 -30.84 61.00 -31.84
C SER A 15 -31.54 60.06 -32.86
N PHE A 16 -32.47 59.23 -32.33
CA PHE A 16 -33.58 58.48 -33.00
C PHE A 16 -33.21 57.34 -34.01
N SER A 17 -33.97 56.24 -34.21
CA SER A 17 -35.32 55.83 -33.75
C SER A 17 -35.61 54.29 -33.79
N ARG A 18 -36.41 53.81 -32.82
CA ARG A 18 -37.50 52.78 -32.85
C ARG A 18 -37.42 51.42 -33.62
N ILE A 19 -37.64 50.35 -32.83
CA ILE A 19 -38.58 49.19 -33.01
C ILE A 19 -38.32 48.14 -34.12
N SER A 20 -38.04 46.88 -33.74
CA SER A 20 -38.98 45.73 -33.88
C SER A 20 -38.48 44.40 -33.28
N SER A 21 -39.37 43.74 -32.53
CA SER A 21 -39.40 42.36 -31.99
C SER A 21 -38.68 41.20 -32.72
N THR A 22 -38.12 40.23 -31.97
CA THR A 22 -38.72 38.88 -31.68
C THR A 22 -37.79 37.95 -30.87
N ASN A 23 -38.35 36.85 -30.31
CA ASN A 23 -37.72 35.97 -29.32
C ASN A 23 -36.54 35.11 -29.84
N SER A 24 -35.56 34.84 -28.98
CA SER A 24 -35.06 33.46 -28.75
C SER A 24 -34.30 33.36 -27.41
N SER A 25 -34.27 32.15 -26.86
CA SER A 25 -33.62 31.81 -25.58
C SER A 25 -32.12 31.55 -25.75
N LEU A 26 -31.31 31.76 -24.69
CA LEU A 26 -30.05 31.03 -24.52
C LEU A 26 -29.49 31.05 -23.08
N ARG A 27 -29.39 29.85 -22.51
CA ARG A 27 -28.49 29.32 -21.46
C ARG A 27 -27.69 30.31 -20.58
N ARG A 28 -27.95 30.26 -19.26
CA ARG A 28 -26.93 30.58 -18.24
C ARG A 28 -25.77 29.58 -18.33
N HIS A 29 -24.54 30.08 -18.18
CA HIS A 29 -23.30 29.28 -18.16
C HIS A 29 -23.30 28.22 -17.04
N SER A 30 -23.15 26.94 -17.40
CA SER A 30 -22.99 25.82 -16.47
C SER A 30 -21.55 25.25 -16.41
N PHE A 31 -20.57 25.96 -16.98
CA PHE A 31 -19.23 25.44 -17.22
C PHE A 31 -18.33 25.37 -15.96
N ASN A 32 -18.50 26.24 -14.96
CA ASN A 32 -17.64 26.22 -13.77
C ASN A 32 -17.99 25.09 -12.78
N LEU A 33 -19.24 24.61 -12.75
CA LEU A 33 -19.63 23.48 -11.89
C LEU A 33 -19.03 22.17 -12.39
N VAL A 34 -19.00 21.97 -13.71
CA VAL A 34 -18.44 20.77 -14.35
C VAL A 34 -16.92 20.71 -14.12
N ALA A 35 -16.21 21.83 -14.26
CA ALA A 35 -14.76 21.88 -14.01
C ALA A 35 -14.39 21.58 -12.54
N ALA A 36 -15.14 22.13 -11.57
CA ALA A 36 -14.92 21.85 -10.15
C ALA A 36 -15.21 20.38 -9.81
N VAL A 37 -16.34 19.84 -10.28
CA VAL A 37 -16.72 18.44 -10.04
C VAL A 37 -15.73 17.47 -10.68
N HIS A 38 -15.21 17.74 -11.89
CA HIS A 38 -14.13 16.94 -12.46
C HIS A 38 -12.84 17.04 -11.64
N HIS A 39 -12.46 18.24 -11.20
CA HIS A 39 -11.25 18.41 -10.39
C HIS A 39 -11.31 17.66 -9.05
N ASP A 40 -12.47 17.69 -8.37
CA ASP A 40 -12.67 16.97 -7.11
C ASP A 40 -12.71 15.45 -7.32
N VAL A 41 -13.37 14.97 -8.38
CA VAL A 41 -13.43 13.53 -8.73
C VAL A 41 -12.06 12.97 -9.12
N ASP A 42 -11.26 13.73 -9.87
CA ASP A 42 -9.90 13.32 -10.27
C ASP A 42 -8.96 13.27 -9.05
N ASP A 43 -9.00 14.26 -8.14
CA ASP A 43 -8.13 14.26 -6.95
C ASP A 43 -8.55 13.17 -5.93
N ASP A 44 -9.85 12.88 -5.77
CA ASP A 44 -10.33 11.73 -4.99
C ASP A 44 -9.91 10.38 -5.61
N SER A 45 -9.84 10.29 -6.94
CA SER A 45 -9.34 9.10 -7.67
C SER A 45 -7.84 8.87 -7.42
N ASP A 46 -7.03 9.92 -7.53
CA ASP A 46 -5.59 9.87 -7.23
C ASP A 46 -5.35 9.49 -5.75
N CYS A 47 -6.13 10.04 -4.81
CA CYS A 47 -6.04 9.69 -3.39
C CYS A 47 -6.35 8.21 -3.13
N ARG A 48 -7.34 7.63 -3.81
CA ARG A 48 -7.64 6.19 -3.71
C ARG A 48 -6.53 5.33 -4.31
N SER A 49 -6.00 5.70 -5.46
CA SER A 49 -4.88 4.98 -6.09
C SER A 49 -3.67 4.88 -5.16
N VAL A 50 -3.30 5.98 -4.50
CA VAL A 50 -2.22 6.01 -3.50
C VAL A 50 -2.52 5.10 -2.31
N SER A 51 -3.75 5.16 -1.77
CA SER A 51 -4.14 4.28 -0.66
C SER A 51 -4.15 2.79 -1.06
N GLU A 52 -4.59 2.45 -2.27
CA GLU A 52 -4.70 1.07 -2.75
C GLU A 52 -3.36 0.46 -3.18
N ALA A 53 -2.37 1.28 -3.56
CA ALA A 53 -0.99 0.86 -3.78
C ALA A 53 -0.29 0.48 -2.47
N GLY A 54 -0.63 1.18 -1.38
CA GLY A 54 -0.20 0.86 -0.02
C GLY A 54 -1.00 -0.26 0.65
N ASP A 55 -0.91 -0.26 1.98
CA ASP A 55 -1.76 -1.06 2.85
C ASP A 55 -3.04 -0.28 3.21
N ILE A 56 -4.17 -0.98 3.25
CA ILE A 56 -5.50 -0.44 3.61
C ILE A 56 -6.11 -1.14 4.84
N GLY A 57 -5.35 -2.05 5.46
CA GLY A 57 -5.79 -2.86 6.59
C GLY A 57 -7.03 -3.68 6.28
N ASP A 58 -7.95 -3.73 7.24
CA ASP A 58 -9.18 -4.54 7.17
C ASP A 58 -10.09 -4.20 5.98
N ARG A 59 -9.96 -3.00 5.38
CA ARG A 59 -10.72 -2.62 4.18
C ARG A 59 -10.47 -3.55 2.99
N ALA A 60 -9.29 -4.17 2.91
CA ALA A 60 -8.98 -5.16 1.87
C ALA A 60 -9.95 -6.35 1.91
N LEU A 61 -10.33 -6.79 3.11
CA LEU A 61 -11.14 -7.99 3.33
C LEU A 61 -12.64 -7.74 3.06
N HIS A 62 -13.16 -6.55 3.39
CA HIS A 62 -14.58 -6.23 3.22
C HIS A 62 -14.99 -5.87 1.79
N SER A 63 -14.03 -5.61 0.89
CA SER A 63 -14.28 -5.15 -0.50
C SER A 63 -15.20 -6.07 -1.31
N LYS A 64 -15.13 -7.40 -1.11
CA LYS A 64 -16.03 -8.37 -1.76
C LYS A 64 -17.49 -8.27 -1.25
N ARG A 65 -17.69 -7.86 0.01
CA ARG A 65 -18.99 -7.94 0.71
C ARG A 65 -20.00 -6.86 0.32
N HIS A 66 -19.54 -5.76 -0.30
CA HIS A 66 -20.41 -4.66 -0.73
C HIS A 66 -20.84 -4.73 -2.21
N ASN A 67 -20.22 -5.60 -3.02
CA ASN A 67 -20.63 -5.78 -4.42
C ASN A 67 -22.01 -6.44 -4.60
N GLY A 68 -22.60 -6.97 -3.52
CA GLY A 68 -23.94 -7.56 -3.53
C GLY A 68 -25.11 -6.58 -3.30
N SER A 69 -24.86 -5.32 -2.90
CA SER A 69 -25.93 -4.41 -2.43
C SER A 69 -26.03 -3.05 -3.14
N VAL A 70 -25.11 -2.69 -4.04
CA VAL A 70 -25.15 -1.40 -4.76
C VAL A 70 -25.26 -1.61 -6.28
N SER A 71 -26.50 -1.78 -6.74
CA SER A 71 -26.83 -1.59 -8.16
C SER A 71 -26.67 -0.09 -8.50
N GLY A 72 -25.51 0.28 -9.07
CA GLY A 72 -25.13 1.70 -9.08
C GLY A 72 -23.91 2.10 -9.92
N ARG A 73 -23.80 1.62 -11.17
CA ARG A 73 -23.04 2.30 -12.25
C ARG A 73 -21.50 2.39 -12.11
N SER A 74 -20.80 1.26 -12.07
CA SER A 74 -19.40 1.20 -12.51
C SER A 74 -19.30 0.96 -14.03
N ARG A 75 -19.19 2.04 -14.83
CA ARG A 75 -18.83 1.92 -16.25
C ARG A 75 -17.30 1.90 -16.38
N PHE A 76 -16.71 0.71 -16.44
CA PHE A 76 -15.36 0.56 -16.96
C PHE A 76 -15.40 0.78 -18.48
N SER A 77 -14.89 1.92 -18.94
CA SER A 77 -14.61 2.16 -20.36
C SER A 77 -13.15 1.85 -20.62
N PHE A 78 -12.91 0.74 -21.32
CA PHE A 78 -11.67 0.50 -22.03
C PHE A 78 -11.93 0.83 -23.50
N ASP A 79 -11.51 2.02 -23.93
CA ASP A 79 -11.44 2.38 -25.34
C ASP A 79 -10.12 3.11 -25.58
N ASN A 80 -9.18 2.42 -26.24
CA ASN A 80 -8.78 2.87 -27.57
C ASN A 80 -8.05 1.75 -28.32
N ASN A 81 -8.60 1.35 -29.46
CA ASN A 81 -7.94 0.47 -30.43
C ASN A 81 -7.58 1.30 -31.66
N GLY A 82 -6.29 1.53 -31.89
CA GLY A 82 -5.80 2.22 -33.08
C GLY A 82 -5.62 1.26 -34.26
N GLU A 83 -5.94 1.77 -35.46
CA GLU A 83 -5.47 1.27 -36.75
C GLU A 83 -5.97 -0.12 -37.20
N ASN A 84 -7.11 -0.13 -37.91
CA ASN A 84 -7.05 -0.24 -39.37
C ASN A 84 -8.39 0.13 -40.03
N LEU A 85 -8.32 0.98 -41.06
CA LEU A 85 -9.47 1.61 -41.73
C LEU A 85 -9.68 0.99 -43.11
N VAL A 86 -10.69 0.11 -43.27
CA VAL A 86 -11.30 -0.18 -44.59
C VAL A 86 -12.82 -0.41 -44.43
N VAL A 87 -13.59 0.38 -45.17
CA VAL A 87 -15.06 0.30 -45.38
C VAL A 87 -15.21 0.56 -46.89
N PRO A 88 -15.95 -0.25 -47.68
CA PRO A 88 -17.42 -0.14 -47.80
C PRO A 88 -18.12 -1.50 -48.12
N ILE A 89 -19.41 -1.70 -48.44
CA ILE A 89 -20.55 -0.89 -48.91
C ILE A 89 -21.87 -1.36 -48.21
N GLN A 90 -22.90 -0.50 -48.24
CA GLN A 90 -24.27 -0.67 -47.74
C GLN A 90 -25.24 -1.29 -48.78
N GLU A 91 -26.13 -2.21 -48.37
CA GLU A 91 -27.36 -2.55 -49.12
C GLU A 91 -28.61 -2.62 -48.20
N HIS A 92 -29.81 -2.57 -48.80
CA HIS A 92 -31.06 -2.07 -48.21
C HIS A 92 -32.20 -3.10 -48.12
N SER A 93 -33.15 -2.82 -47.20
CA SER A 93 -34.53 -3.37 -47.14
C SER A 93 -34.64 -4.88 -46.78
N PHE A 94 -35.69 -5.36 -46.10
CA PHE A 94 -37.10 -4.99 -46.14
C PHE A 94 -37.76 -4.84 -44.74
N LYS A 95 -38.90 -4.11 -44.72
CA LYS A 95 -39.92 -4.20 -43.67
C LYS A 95 -41.12 -4.99 -44.21
N GLU A 96 -41.74 -5.81 -43.38
CA GLU A 96 -43.17 -6.12 -43.50
C GLU A 96 -43.78 -6.27 -42.11
N SER A 97 -45.08 -5.93 -41.99
CA SER A 97 -45.72 -5.69 -40.69
C SER A 97 -47.23 -5.94 -40.76
N GLN A 98 -47.75 -6.87 -39.95
CA GLN A 98 -49.17 -6.97 -39.62
C GLN A 98 -49.39 -7.37 -38.14
N LEU A 99 -50.57 -7.05 -37.61
CA LEU A 99 -50.94 -7.01 -36.18
C LEU A 99 -52.25 -7.86 -35.96
N PRO A 100 -52.98 -7.76 -34.83
CA PRO A 100 -53.01 -8.73 -33.72
C PRO A 100 -54.31 -9.58 -33.63
N THR A 101 -54.32 -10.58 -32.74
CA THR A 101 -55.56 -11.19 -32.21
C THR A 101 -55.44 -11.49 -30.69
N ALA A 102 -56.55 -11.41 -29.96
CA ALA A 102 -56.62 -11.40 -28.49
C ALA A 102 -56.83 -12.77 -27.81
N SER A 103 -56.63 -12.80 -26.48
CA SER A 103 -56.83 -13.93 -25.54
C SER A 103 -58.33 -14.26 -25.28
N PRO A 104 -58.69 -15.40 -24.64
CA PRO A 104 -58.78 -15.39 -23.15
C PRO A 104 -58.61 -16.74 -22.38
N ALA A 105 -58.36 -16.61 -21.06
CA ALA A 105 -58.79 -17.46 -19.92
C ALA A 105 -58.22 -18.90 -19.65
N SER A 106 -58.09 -19.18 -18.33
CA SER A 106 -57.60 -20.38 -17.61
C SER A 106 -58.73 -21.41 -17.32
N PRO A 107 -58.57 -22.59 -16.63
CA PRO A 107 -57.81 -22.81 -15.37
C PRO A 107 -57.06 -24.17 -15.12
N ASP A 108 -56.23 -24.16 -14.08
CA ASP A 108 -55.80 -25.20 -13.13
C ASP A 108 -55.41 -26.65 -13.55
N SER A 109 -54.13 -27.00 -13.31
CA SER A 109 -53.77 -28.26 -12.61
C SER A 109 -52.39 -28.17 -11.91
N LEU A 110 -52.24 -28.92 -10.81
CA LEU A 110 -51.15 -28.85 -9.83
C LEU A 110 -49.88 -29.63 -10.22
N LEU A 111 -48.77 -29.31 -9.50
CA LEU A 111 -47.57 -30.13 -9.26
C LEU A 111 -46.64 -30.42 -10.46
N HIS A 112 -45.50 -29.71 -10.54
CA HIS A 112 -44.25 -30.30 -10.02
C HIS A 112 -43.20 -29.24 -9.63
N ASP A 113 -42.39 -29.61 -8.64
CA ASP A 113 -41.22 -28.89 -8.13
C ASP A 113 -40.11 -28.74 -9.18
N GLN A 114 -39.63 -27.51 -9.37
CA GLN A 114 -38.22 -27.20 -9.66
C GLN A 114 -37.80 -25.96 -8.87
N GLY A 115 -37.41 -26.17 -7.61
CA GLY A 115 -36.69 -25.19 -6.83
C GLY A 115 -35.48 -24.64 -7.60
N GLN A 116 -35.44 -23.32 -7.78
CA GLN A 116 -34.21 -22.64 -8.13
C GLN A 116 -33.23 -22.80 -6.97
N ASN A 117 -32.35 -23.80 -7.10
CA ASN A 117 -31.09 -23.87 -6.35
C ASN A 117 -30.25 -22.65 -6.72
N LYS A 118 -30.54 -21.52 -6.07
CA LYS A 118 -29.49 -20.56 -5.73
C LYS A 118 -28.53 -21.33 -4.86
N GLU A 119 -27.39 -21.74 -5.43
CA GLU A 119 -26.28 -22.22 -4.63
C GLU A 119 -25.99 -21.14 -3.59
N CYS A 120 -26.32 -21.46 -2.34
CA CYS A 120 -26.00 -20.61 -1.21
C CYS A 120 -24.49 -20.75 -1.03
N GLU A 121 -23.74 -19.91 -1.75
CA GLU A 121 -22.28 -19.79 -1.63
C GLU A 121 -21.99 -19.59 -0.15
N LYS A 122 -21.44 -20.64 0.49
CA LYS A 122 -21.30 -20.70 1.95
C LYS A 122 -20.19 -19.75 2.37
N GLU A 123 -20.51 -18.47 2.50
CA GLU A 123 -19.60 -17.46 3.03
C GLU A 123 -19.05 -17.94 4.37
N LEU A 124 -17.73 -17.84 4.53
CA LEU A 124 -17.06 -18.21 5.77
C LEU A 124 -17.52 -17.24 6.89
N PRO A 125 -17.83 -17.71 8.11
CA PRO A 125 -18.23 -16.84 9.21
C PRO A 125 -17.23 -15.69 9.43
N TRP A 126 -17.74 -14.48 9.71
CA TRP A 126 -16.93 -13.26 9.84
C TRP A 126 -15.77 -13.44 10.84
N PHE A 127 -16.01 -14.16 11.94
CA PHE A 127 -15.02 -14.46 12.97
C PHE A 127 -13.89 -15.37 12.48
N MET A 128 -14.21 -16.37 11.63
CA MET A 128 -13.20 -17.23 11.03
C MET A 128 -12.35 -16.48 9.99
N THR A 129 -12.97 -15.58 9.23
CA THR A 129 -12.27 -14.66 8.31
C THR A 129 -11.32 -13.72 9.08
N TYR A 130 -11.79 -13.17 10.19
CA TYR A 130 -10.98 -12.33 11.09
C TYR A 130 -9.78 -13.10 11.69
N ILE A 131 -10.00 -14.30 12.24
CA ILE A 131 -8.91 -15.16 12.74
C ILE A 131 -7.93 -15.49 11.61
N SER A 132 -8.45 -15.91 10.44
CA SER A 132 -7.65 -16.23 9.27
C SER A 132 -6.68 -15.10 8.92
N SER A 133 -7.18 -13.86 8.82
CA SER A 133 -6.35 -12.68 8.57
C SER A 133 -5.24 -12.50 9.62
N ARG A 134 -5.54 -12.63 10.92
CA ARG A 134 -4.55 -12.47 12.00
C ARG A 134 -3.46 -13.52 11.95
N VAL A 135 -3.82 -14.77 11.66
CA VAL A 135 -2.88 -15.90 11.53
C VAL A 135 -2.03 -15.73 10.27
N HIS A 136 -2.62 -15.37 9.13
CA HIS A 136 -1.86 -15.10 7.89
C HIS A 136 -0.84 -13.98 8.09
N LEU A 137 -1.26 -12.85 8.67
CA LEU A 137 -0.38 -11.72 9.00
C LEU A 137 0.75 -12.14 9.95
N ALA A 138 0.46 -12.94 10.98
CA ALA A 138 1.46 -13.39 11.94
C ALA A 138 2.51 -14.32 11.30
N VAL A 139 2.07 -15.39 10.63
CA VAL A 139 2.95 -16.37 9.97
C VAL A 139 3.84 -15.69 8.93
N LEU A 140 3.23 -14.94 8.02
CA LEU A 140 3.97 -14.28 6.94
C LEU A 140 4.85 -13.16 7.48
N GLY A 141 4.45 -12.50 8.56
CA GLY A 141 5.31 -11.60 9.36
C GLY A 141 6.58 -12.27 9.87
N ILE A 142 6.46 -13.43 10.52
CA ILE A 142 7.62 -14.21 11.02
C ILE A 142 8.52 -14.65 9.87
N LEU A 143 7.96 -15.14 8.77
CA LEU A 143 8.72 -15.49 7.58
C LEU A 143 9.44 -14.27 6.98
N GLY A 144 8.85 -13.08 7.07
CA GLY A 144 9.48 -11.81 6.70
C GLY A 144 10.67 -11.46 7.59
N VAL A 145 10.54 -11.61 8.92
CA VAL A 145 11.63 -11.43 9.90
C VAL A 145 12.79 -12.40 9.62
N LEU A 146 12.50 -13.68 9.43
CA LEU A 146 13.50 -14.71 9.10
C LEU A 146 14.22 -14.37 7.78
N THR A 147 13.47 -14.00 6.73
CA THR A 147 14.05 -13.62 5.44
C THR A 147 14.92 -12.38 5.57
N ARG A 148 14.48 -11.36 6.33
CA ARG A 148 15.27 -10.17 6.60
C ARG A 148 16.57 -10.49 7.32
N TYR A 149 16.54 -11.30 8.39
CA TYR A 149 17.76 -11.75 9.08
C TYR A 149 18.75 -12.45 8.14
N LEU A 150 18.25 -13.35 7.30
CA LEU A 150 19.09 -14.07 6.33
C LEU A 150 19.70 -13.14 5.28
N LEU A 151 18.97 -12.11 4.84
CA LEU A 151 19.50 -11.09 3.92
C LEU A 151 20.49 -10.14 4.62
N GLU A 152 20.24 -9.73 5.87
CA GLU A 152 21.17 -8.97 6.71
C GLU A 152 22.50 -9.73 6.85
N LYS A 153 22.46 -11.04 7.12
CA LYS A 153 23.65 -11.90 7.20
C LYS A 153 24.33 -12.16 5.85
N LEU A 154 23.56 -12.38 4.78
CA LEU A 154 24.09 -12.66 3.44
C LEU A 154 24.80 -11.44 2.82
N PHE A 155 24.18 -10.26 2.90
CA PHE A 155 24.74 -9.04 2.31
C PHE A 155 25.67 -8.27 3.27
N GLY A 156 25.63 -8.60 4.57
CA GLY A 156 26.51 -8.04 5.59
C GLY A 156 27.99 -8.45 5.45
N PRO A 157 28.83 -8.01 6.41
CA PRO A 157 30.29 -8.15 6.34
C PRO A 157 30.79 -9.60 6.37
N GLU A 158 29.99 -10.55 6.85
CA GLU A 158 30.40 -11.95 7.05
C GLU A 158 30.46 -12.77 5.75
N VAL A 159 29.64 -12.44 4.74
CA VAL A 159 29.47 -13.30 3.54
C VAL A 159 29.78 -12.56 2.23
N VAL A 160 28.97 -11.57 1.84
CA VAL A 160 29.21 -10.80 0.61
C VAL A 160 30.01 -9.51 0.87
N GLY A 161 29.88 -8.89 2.04
CA GLY A 161 30.57 -7.64 2.38
C GLY A 161 30.06 -6.40 1.63
N ALA A 162 28.85 -6.47 1.05
CA ALA A 162 28.26 -5.34 0.32
C ALA A 162 27.65 -4.26 1.24
N THR A 163 27.23 -4.64 2.44
CA THR A 163 26.67 -3.75 3.46
C THR A 163 27.49 -3.82 4.74
N SER A 164 27.51 -2.73 5.51
CA SER A 164 28.31 -2.61 6.73
C SER A 164 27.70 -1.62 7.73
N ASP A 165 27.95 -1.86 9.01
CA ASP A 165 27.54 -0.99 10.10
C ASP A 165 28.24 0.38 10.15
N GLN A 166 29.30 0.58 9.36
CA GLN A 166 30.05 1.84 9.28
C GLN A 166 29.95 2.52 7.90
N SER A 167 29.00 2.08 7.06
CA SER A 167 28.83 2.57 5.69
C SER A 167 27.45 3.17 5.46
N TYR A 168 27.35 4.06 4.47
CA TYR A 168 26.07 4.50 3.90
C TYR A 168 25.28 3.33 3.25
N MET A 169 25.96 2.22 2.91
CA MET A 169 25.31 0.94 2.58
C MET A 169 25.02 0.17 3.87
N TYR A 170 23.98 0.61 4.58
CA TYR A 170 23.51 0.03 5.83
C TYR A 170 22.96 -1.39 5.64
N VAL A 171 23.01 -2.22 6.68
CA VAL A 171 22.71 -3.66 6.61
C VAL A 171 21.26 -3.95 6.14
N ASP A 172 20.29 -3.14 6.58
CA ASP A 172 18.88 -3.27 6.15
C ASP A 172 18.64 -2.88 4.67
N LEU A 173 19.63 -2.36 3.93
CA LEU A 173 19.45 -1.88 2.55
C LEU A 173 19.04 -3.01 1.61
N ALA A 174 19.70 -4.17 1.67
CA ALA A 174 19.38 -5.31 0.83
C ALA A 174 17.96 -5.88 1.12
N PRO A 175 17.56 -6.16 2.39
CA PRO A 175 16.17 -6.47 2.73
C PRO A 175 15.15 -5.45 2.20
N ASN A 176 15.45 -4.14 2.34
CA ASN A 176 14.58 -3.06 1.88
C ASN A 176 14.42 -3.03 0.35
N MET A 177 15.49 -3.26 -0.41
CA MET A 177 15.45 -3.38 -1.87
C MET A 177 14.66 -4.61 -2.33
N VAL A 178 14.95 -5.79 -1.76
CA VAL A 178 14.27 -7.05 -2.11
C VAL A 178 12.78 -6.99 -1.78
N GLY A 179 12.40 -6.49 -0.60
CA GLY A 179 11.01 -6.31 -0.21
C GLY A 179 10.26 -5.31 -1.09
N SER A 180 10.92 -4.21 -1.50
CA SER A 180 10.34 -3.22 -2.41
C SER A 180 10.13 -3.78 -3.83
N PHE A 181 11.08 -4.56 -4.35
CA PHE A 181 10.95 -5.28 -5.62
C PHE A 181 9.74 -6.23 -5.63
N PHE A 182 9.62 -7.09 -4.63
CA PHE A 182 8.48 -8.01 -4.54
C PHE A 182 7.15 -7.31 -4.20
N MET A 183 7.18 -6.09 -3.64
CA MET A 183 5.98 -5.27 -3.51
C MET A 183 5.44 -4.80 -4.87
N GLY A 184 6.33 -4.50 -5.83
CA GLY A 184 5.93 -4.28 -7.22
C GLY A 184 5.26 -5.52 -7.86
N TRP A 185 5.76 -6.72 -7.56
CA TRP A 185 5.14 -7.97 -8.01
C TRP A 185 3.79 -8.25 -7.35
N PHE A 186 3.78 -8.43 -6.04
CA PHE A 186 2.62 -8.97 -5.30
C PHE A 186 1.67 -7.88 -4.81
N GLY A 187 2.16 -6.68 -4.55
CA GLY A 187 1.37 -5.51 -4.13
C GLY A 187 0.74 -4.74 -5.29
N VAL A 188 1.33 -4.79 -6.51
CA VAL A 188 0.78 -4.08 -7.68
C VAL A 188 0.28 -5.04 -8.75
N VAL A 189 1.17 -5.84 -9.37
CA VAL A 189 0.83 -6.56 -10.62
C VAL A 189 -0.04 -7.79 -10.38
N TYR A 190 0.22 -8.54 -9.31
CA TYR A 190 -0.46 -9.81 -9.00
C TYR A 190 -1.48 -9.73 -7.86
N LYS A 191 -1.58 -8.60 -7.13
CA LYS A 191 -2.51 -8.40 -5.99
C LYS A 191 -3.94 -8.89 -6.31
N GLY A 192 -4.49 -8.48 -7.45
CA GLY A 192 -5.83 -8.88 -7.88
C GLY A 192 -6.02 -10.37 -8.21
N TYR A 193 -4.97 -11.11 -8.58
CA TYR A 193 -5.06 -12.56 -8.76
C TYR A 193 -4.99 -13.29 -7.41
N ILE A 194 -4.09 -12.87 -6.53
CA ILE A 194 -3.93 -13.45 -5.19
C ILE A 194 -5.20 -13.20 -4.37
N SER A 195 -5.76 -11.99 -4.38
CA SER A 195 -7.00 -11.64 -3.67
C SER A 195 -8.26 -12.37 -4.18
N LYS A 196 -8.23 -12.89 -5.42
CA LYS A 196 -9.27 -13.81 -5.90
C LYS A 196 -9.19 -15.17 -5.21
N PHE A 197 -7.97 -15.71 -5.08
CA PHE A 197 -7.69 -16.97 -4.39
C PHE A 197 -7.90 -16.89 -2.87
N SER A 198 -7.23 -15.96 -2.18
CA SER A 198 -7.49 -15.60 -0.78
C SER A 198 -7.10 -14.14 -0.53
N PRO A 199 -8.02 -13.27 -0.07
CA PRO A 199 -7.69 -11.90 0.32
C PRO A 199 -6.79 -11.87 1.57
N GLU A 200 -6.91 -12.84 2.48
CA GLU A 200 -6.07 -12.97 3.67
C GLU A 200 -4.63 -13.31 3.31
N LEU A 201 -4.41 -14.15 2.28
CA LEU A 201 -3.09 -14.44 1.74
C LEU A 201 -2.48 -13.22 1.02
N ALA A 202 -3.28 -12.47 0.25
CA ALA A 202 -2.80 -11.26 -0.42
C ALA A 202 -2.33 -10.19 0.58
N VAL A 203 -3.13 -9.95 1.62
CA VAL A 203 -2.79 -9.07 2.75
C VAL A 203 -1.62 -9.64 3.56
N GLY A 204 -1.62 -10.93 3.85
CA GLY A 204 -0.52 -11.59 4.56
C GLY A 204 0.81 -11.47 3.84
N LEU A 205 0.82 -11.56 2.51
CA LEU A 205 2.02 -11.45 1.69
C LEU A 205 2.52 -9.99 1.61
N THR A 206 1.63 -9.04 1.39
CA THR A 206 1.99 -7.60 1.26
C THR A 206 2.25 -6.96 2.62
N THR A 207 1.28 -6.99 3.53
CA THR A 207 1.41 -6.42 4.89
C THR A 207 2.29 -7.27 5.79
N GLY A 208 2.09 -8.58 5.84
CA GLY A 208 2.83 -9.47 6.73
C GLY A 208 4.28 -9.65 6.30
N TYR A 209 4.48 -10.40 5.21
CA TYR A 209 5.81 -10.80 4.72
C TYR A 209 6.63 -9.63 4.21
N LEU A 210 6.19 -8.96 3.14
CA LEU A 210 6.95 -7.86 2.53
C LEU A 210 7.08 -6.65 3.45
N GLY A 211 6.08 -6.42 4.31
CA GLY A 211 6.16 -5.43 5.38
C GLY A 211 7.33 -5.72 6.32
N SER A 212 7.35 -6.89 6.95
CA SER A 212 8.36 -7.31 7.96
C SER A 212 9.74 -7.65 7.40
N LEU A 213 9.81 -7.99 6.10
CA LEU A 213 11.03 -8.14 5.33
C LEU A 213 11.77 -6.79 5.17
N THR A 214 11.03 -5.69 5.20
CA THR A 214 11.59 -4.33 5.18
C THR A 214 11.58 -3.72 6.58
N THR A 215 12.40 -2.70 6.81
CA THR A 215 12.37 -1.93 8.06
C THR A 215 12.80 -0.50 7.79
N PHE A 216 11.89 0.44 8.09
CA PHE A 216 12.20 1.87 8.05
C PHE A 216 12.83 2.31 9.38
N SER A 217 12.39 1.72 10.50
CA SER A 217 12.95 2.04 11.82
C SER A 217 14.42 1.65 11.93
N GLY A 218 14.81 0.47 11.43
CA GLY A 218 16.20 0.01 11.36
C GLY A 218 17.08 0.92 10.53
N TRP A 219 16.61 1.27 9.33
CA TRP A 219 17.25 2.26 8.46
C TRP A 219 17.45 3.61 9.16
N ASN A 220 16.39 4.18 9.76
CA ASN A 220 16.46 5.46 10.47
C ASN A 220 17.40 5.42 11.67
N GLN A 221 17.33 4.35 12.49
CA GLN A 221 18.22 4.13 13.62
C GLN A 221 19.68 4.05 13.15
N LYS A 222 19.95 3.42 12.00
CA LYS A 222 21.31 3.34 11.49
C LYS A 222 21.86 4.70 11.03
N MET A 223 21.01 5.56 10.48
CA MET A 223 21.40 6.92 10.15
C MET A 223 21.66 7.76 11.41
N LEU A 224 20.95 7.51 12.51
CA LEU A 224 21.22 8.16 13.81
C LEU A 224 22.57 7.74 14.39
N GLU A 225 22.92 6.45 14.33
CA GLU A 225 24.24 5.94 14.75
C GLU A 225 25.38 6.60 13.95
N LEU A 226 25.31 6.54 12.61
CA LEU A 226 26.30 7.21 11.75
C LEU A 226 26.42 8.71 12.05
N SER A 227 25.31 9.39 12.35
CA SER A 227 25.33 10.81 12.70
C SER A 227 25.91 11.08 14.09
N VAL A 228 25.78 10.15 15.04
CA VAL A 228 26.37 10.25 16.39
C VAL A 228 27.87 10.06 16.33
N ASP A 229 28.33 9.11 15.51
CA ASP A 229 29.74 8.78 15.28
C ASP A 229 30.50 9.83 14.44
N GLY A 230 29.87 10.97 14.13
CA GLY A 230 30.44 12.05 13.31
C GLY A 230 30.35 11.85 11.80
N HIS A 231 29.90 10.68 11.32
CA HIS A 231 29.73 10.35 9.91
C HIS A 231 28.42 10.91 9.31
N TRP A 232 28.08 12.16 9.62
CA TRP A 232 26.82 12.80 9.21
C TRP A 232 26.60 12.81 7.69
N VAL A 233 27.67 12.88 6.89
CA VAL A 233 27.59 12.76 5.42
C VAL A 233 27.10 11.38 5.01
N PHE A 234 27.53 10.31 5.69
CA PHE A 234 27.04 8.95 5.40
C PHE A 234 25.59 8.76 5.83
N ALA A 235 25.13 9.44 6.90
CA ALA A 235 23.72 9.46 7.27
C ALA A 235 22.86 10.12 6.17
N VAL A 236 23.28 11.26 5.63
CA VAL A 236 22.58 11.93 4.52
C VAL A 236 22.60 11.07 3.25
N LEU A 237 23.76 10.50 2.88
CA LEU A 237 23.88 9.61 1.72
C LEU A 237 23.06 8.34 1.88
N GLY A 238 23.00 7.74 3.07
CA GLY A 238 22.19 6.55 3.35
C GLY A 238 20.69 6.80 3.26
N PHE A 239 20.20 8.01 3.59
CA PHE A 239 18.82 8.41 3.29
C PHE A 239 18.56 8.58 1.79
N LEU A 240 19.46 9.26 1.06
CA LEU A 240 19.30 9.49 -0.39
C LEU A 240 19.38 8.18 -1.19
N LEU A 241 20.36 7.33 -0.90
CA LEU A 241 20.56 6.05 -1.55
C LEU A 241 19.50 5.03 -1.15
N GLY A 242 19.12 4.94 0.14
CA GLY A 242 18.06 4.04 0.59
C GLY A 242 16.72 4.32 -0.09
N LEU A 243 16.32 5.60 -0.19
CA LEU A 243 15.11 6.00 -0.91
C LEU A 243 15.22 5.69 -2.41
N SER A 244 16.34 6.06 -3.05
CA SER A 244 16.52 5.93 -4.50
C SER A 244 16.61 4.48 -4.95
N LEU A 245 17.34 3.64 -4.21
CA LEU A 245 17.49 2.21 -4.52
C LEU A 245 16.20 1.45 -4.25
N ALA A 246 15.52 1.66 -3.12
CA ALA A 246 14.25 0.99 -2.85
C ALA A 246 13.17 1.38 -3.88
N ALA A 247 13.08 2.67 -4.26
CA ALA A 247 12.19 3.13 -5.32
C ALA A 247 12.52 2.51 -6.69
N SER A 248 13.81 2.42 -7.03
CA SER A 248 14.26 1.78 -8.29
C SER A 248 13.96 0.28 -8.31
N SER A 249 14.18 -0.41 -7.18
CA SER A 249 13.82 -1.83 -7.01
C SER A 249 12.33 -2.06 -7.16
N PHE A 250 11.48 -1.19 -6.60
CA PHE A 250 10.02 -1.26 -6.78
C PHE A 250 9.60 -1.12 -8.25
N VAL A 251 10.11 -0.11 -8.97
CA VAL A 251 9.81 0.09 -10.40
C VAL A 251 10.25 -1.12 -11.22
N PHE A 252 11.48 -1.60 -11.00
CA PHE A 252 12.00 -2.81 -11.66
C PHE A 252 11.16 -4.06 -11.34
N GLY A 253 10.62 -4.15 -10.13
CA GLY A 253 9.64 -5.17 -9.73
C GLY A 253 8.35 -5.10 -10.55
N VAL A 254 7.75 -3.92 -10.68
CA VAL A 254 6.54 -3.70 -11.49
C VAL A 254 6.80 -4.04 -12.97
N GLU A 255 7.93 -3.61 -13.53
CA GLU A 255 8.30 -3.88 -14.93
C GLU A 255 8.51 -5.36 -15.22
N THR A 256 9.31 -6.04 -14.40
CA THR A 256 9.60 -7.49 -14.55
C THR A 256 8.33 -8.33 -14.38
N ALA A 257 7.45 -8.00 -13.43
CA ALA A 257 6.17 -8.68 -13.27
C ALA A 257 5.22 -8.46 -14.46
N LYS A 258 5.15 -7.23 -15.01
CA LYS A 258 4.39 -6.94 -16.24
C LYS A 258 4.92 -7.74 -17.43
N GLY A 259 6.25 -7.79 -17.60
CA GLY A 259 6.92 -8.57 -18.65
C GLY A 259 6.65 -10.07 -18.54
N LEU A 260 6.73 -10.65 -17.34
CA LEU A 260 6.42 -12.06 -17.11
C LEU A 260 4.94 -12.38 -17.40
N LYS A 261 4.00 -11.55 -16.94
CA LYS A 261 2.56 -11.68 -17.23
C LYS A 261 2.29 -11.66 -18.74
N TRP A 262 2.95 -10.77 -19.48
CA TRP A 262 2.85 -10.72 -20.94
C TRP A 262 3.41 -11.99 -21.60
N ALA A 263 4.55 -12.50 -21.14
CA ALA A 263 5.16 -13.73 -21.67
C ALA A 263 4.27 -14.97 -21.45
N PHE A 264 3.65 -15.11 -20.26
CA PHE A 264 2.67 -16.18 -19.99
C PHE A 264 1.44 -16.09 -20.90
N ASN A 265 0.87 -14.88 -21.09
CA ASN A 265 -0.27 -14.69 -21.99
C ASN A 265 0.09 -15.03 -23.45
N ARG A 266 1.31 -14.70 -23.90
CA ARG A 266 1.78 -14.96 -25.27
C ARG A 266 2.08 -16.43 -25.55
N THR A 267 2.44 -17.20 -24.53
CA THR A 267 2.84 -18.63 -24.68
C THR A 267 1.66 -19.61 -24.66
N ASN A 268 0.42 -19.13 -24.50
CA ASN A 268 -0.79 -19.96 -24.39
C ASN A 268 -0.75 -21.02 -23.27
N LEU A 269 0.18 -20.90 -22.33
CA LEU A 269 0.39 -21.86 -21.23
C LEU A 269 -0.75 -21.83 -20.19
N GLY A 270 -1.75 -20.97 -20.36
CA GLY A 270 -2.93 -20.86 -19.50
C GLY A 270 -4.04 -21.89 -19.76
N SER A 271 -3.99 -22.65 -20.86
CA SER A 271 -5.11 -23.55 -21.23
C SER A 271 -5.05 -24.98 -20.64
N LYS A 272 -3.99 -25.32 -19.89
CA LYS A 272 -3.77 -26.68 -19.35
C LYS A 272 -3.34 -26.70 -17.88
N CYS A 273 -4.03 -25.95 -17.03
CA CYS A 273 -4.08 -26.26 -15.61
C CYS A 273 -5.53 -26.51 -15.22
N GLY A 274 -5.97 -27.76 -15.43
CA GLY A 274 -7.23 -28.26 -14.90
C GLY A 274 -7.13 -28.41 -13.39
N PHE A 275 -7.18 -27.29 -12.68
CA PHE A 275 -7.53 -27.29 -11.26
C PHE A 275 -8.94 -27.86 -11.18
N SER A 276 -9.03 -29.08 -10.62
CA SER A 276 -10.31 -29.69 -10.26
C SER A 276 -11.12 -28.71 -9.41
N GLU A 277 -12.45 -28.79 -9.47
CA GLU A 277 -13.35 -28.07 -8.56
C GLU A 277 -13.22 -28.63 -7.13
N VAL A 278 -12.08 -28.33 -6.49
CA VAL A 278 -11.92 -28.46 -5.06
C VAL A 278 -12.83 -27.40 -4.45
N ASN A 279 -13.86 -27.85 -3.72
CA ASN A 279 -14.79 -26.98 -3.00
C ASN A 279 -14.05 -25.80 -2.36
N PHE A 280 -14.33 -24.57 -2.83
CA PHE A 280 -13.61 -23.35 -2.42
C PHE A 280 -13.55 -23.23 -0.89
N PHE A 281 -14.68 -23.50 -0.22
CA PHE A 281 -14.78 -23.54 1.23
C PHE A 281 -13.81 -24.53 1.89
N THR A 282 -13.69 -25.76 1.37
CA THR A 282 -12.75 -26.77 1.87
C THR A 282 -11.30 -26.31 1.68
N SER A 283 -10.98 -25.68 0.54
CA SER A 283 -9.65 -25.13 0.30
C SER A 283 -9.30 -24.00 1.30
N GLN A 284 -10.23 -23.08 1.58
CA GLN A 284 -10.02 -22.03 2.59
C GLN A 284 -9.84 -22.60 4.00
N VAL A 285 -10.65 -23.60 4.40
CA VAL A 285 -10.53 -24.23 5.72
C VAL A 285 -9.20 -24.97 5.87
N ILE A 286 -8.74 -25.67 4.81
CA ILE A 286 -7.40 -26.30 4.78
C ILE A 286 -6.31 -25.24 4.89
N LEU A 287 -6.39 -24.14 4.15
CA LEU A 287 -5.41 -23.05 4.21
C LEU A 287 -5.34 -22.44 5.61
N ILE A 288 -6.48 -22.17 6.26
CA ILE A 288 -6.55 -21.69 7.64
C ILE A 288 -5.89 -22.70 8.60
N ALA A 289 -6.21 -23.98 8.48
CA ALA A 289 -5.62 -25.02 9.34
C ALA A 289 -4.09 -25.11 9.16
N VAL A 290 -3.59 -25.07 7.92
CA VAL A 290 -2.15 -25.05 7.59
C VAL A 290 -1.47 -23.82 8.16
N MET A 291 -2.09 -22.65 8.08
CA MET A 291 -1.51 -21.42 8.63
C MET A 291 -1.52 -21.41 10.17
N ILE A 292 -2.52 -22.02 10.82
CA ILE A 292 -2.54 -22.19 12.29
C ILE A 292 -1.45 -23.15 12.75
N THR A 293 -1.27 -24.31 12.08
CA THR A 293 -0.22 -25.26 12.45
C THR A 293 1.17 -24.69 12.19
N LEU A 294 1.35 -23.92 11.12
CA LEU A 294 2.60 -23.21 10.82
C LEU A 294 2.88 -22.09 11.83
N LEU A 295 1.87 -21.36 12.32
CA LEU A 295 2.07 -20.38 13.39
C LEU A 295 2.52 -21.05 14.69
N GLY A 296 1.86 -22.14 15.07
CA GLY A 296 2.19 -22.92 16.25
C GLY A 296 3.61 -23.51 16.20
N SER A 297 4.03 -24.02 15.04
CA SER A 297 5.39 -24.55 14.87
C SER A 297 6.45 -23.43 14.84
N LEU A 298 6.20 -22.31 14.16
CA LEU A 298 7.12 -21.17 14.13
C LEU A 298 7.35 -20.58 15.53
N TRP A 299 6.29 -20.38 16.33
CA TRP A 299 6.44 -19.94 17.71
C TRP A 299 7.07 -21.02 18.61
N GLY A 300 6.67 -22.28 18.48
CA GLY A 300 7.27 -23.39 19.24
C GLY A 300 8.78 -23.52 19.02
N VAL A 301 9.22 -23.46 17.77
CA VAL A 301 10.65 -23.45 17.39
C VAL A 301 11.34 -22.19 17.91
N SER A 302 10.74 -21.00 17.73
CA SER A 302 11.34 -19.75 18.20
C SER A 302 11.50 -19.73 19.73
N ILE A 303 10.53 -20.23 20.50
CA ILE A 303 10.63 -20.31 21.96
C ILE A 303 11.70 -21.33 22.37
N ALA A 304 11.71 -22.52 21.75
CA ALA A 304 12.67 -23.57 22.07
C ALA A 304 14.12 -23.14 21.78
N LEU A 305 14.35 -22.47 20.65
CA LEU A 305 15.68 -21.97 20.28
C LEU A 305 16.06 -20.70 21.05
N LEU A 306 15.11 -19.81 21.39
CA LEU A 306 15.39 -18.70 22.29
C LEU A 306 15.87 -19.19 23.67
N VAL A 307 15.18 -20.16 24.27
CA VAL A 307 15.57 -20.74 25.57
C VAL A 307 16.91 -21.48 25.48
N LYS A 308 17.21 -22.11 24.35
CA LYS A 308 18.47 -22.82 24.13
C LYS A 308 19.66 -21.86 23.97
N ASP A 309 19.48 -20.80 23.19
CA ASP A 309 20.59 -19.97 22.71
C ASP A 309 20.75 -18.64 23.49
N PHE A 310 19.86 -18.33 24.46
CA PHE A 310 19.80 -17.06 25.20
C PHE A 310 21.16 -16.58 25.74
N ASP A 311 21.88 -17.47 26.42
CA ASP A 311 23.17 -17.14 27.05
C ASP A 311 24.38 -17.37 26.11
N HIS A 312 24.16 -17.88 24.89
CA HIS A 312 25.22 -18.39 24.01
C HIS A 312 25.43 -17.55 22.74
N ASP A 313 24.37 -17.03 22.12
CA ASP A 313 24.48 -16.21 20.90
C ASP A 313 23.42 -15.11 20.88
N SER A 314 23.85 -13.90 21.24
CA SER A 314 23.00 -12.70 21.28
C SER A 314 22.38 -12.33 19.92
N SER A 315 23.01 -12.70 18.79
CA SER A 315 22.49 -12.43 17.44
C SER A 315 21.32 -13.37 17.11
N THR A 316 21.46 -14.64 17.46
CA THR A 316 20.44 -15.68 17.29
C THR A 316 19.32 -15.53 18.32
N SER A 317 19.60 -15.13 19.57
CA SER A 317 18.57 -14.78 20.56
C SER A 317 17.73 -13.56 20.14
N ARG A 318 18.37 -12.51 19.58
CA ARG A 318 17.68 -11.37 18.96
C ARG A 318 16.71 -11.82 17.87
N LEU A 319 17.12 -12.76 17.02
CA LEU A 319 16.28 -13.33 15.97
C LEU A 319 15.04 -14.04 16.57
N TRP A 320 15.25 -15.01 17.45
CA TRP A 320 14.15 -15.84 17.97
C TRP A 320 13.16 -15.05 18.82
N LEU A 321 13.66 -14.14 19.66
CA LEU A 321 12.79 -13.19 20.37
C LEU A 321 12.01 -12.33 19.36
N GLY A 322 12.69 -11.84 18.32
CA GLY A 322 12.08 -11.06 17.23
C GLY A 322 10.97 -11.81 16.49
N CYS A 323 11.10 -13.12 16.27
CA CYS A 323 10.06 -13.97 15.69
C CYS A 323 8.83 -14.14 16.62
N ILE A 324 9.03 -14.16 17.94
CA ILE A 324 7.92 -14.26 18.91
C ILE A 324 7.09 -12.97 18.92
N ILE A 325 7.73 -11.80 19.03
CA ILE A 325 7.03 -10.51 19.19
C ILE A 325 6.77 -9.75 17.87
N GLY A 326 7.43 -10.12 16.77
CA GLY A 326 7.23 -9.54 15.44
C GLY A 326 5.76 -9.46 14.98
N PRO A 327 4.93 -10.52 15.15
CA PRO A 327 3.50 -10.47 14.84
C PRO A 327 2.73 -9.31 15.49
N ILE A 328 3.13 -8.87 16.69
CA ILE A 328 2.50 -7.73 17.38
C ILE A 328 2.70 -6.45 16.56
N GLY A 329 3.92 -6.22 16.05
CA GLY A 329 4.22 -5.08 15.17
C GLY A 329 3.43 -5.13 13.87
N VAL A 330 3.30 -6.31 13.25
CA VAL A 330 2.48 -6.49 12.03
C VAL A 330 1.01 -6.17 12.29
N TRP A 331 0.43 -6.65 13.39
CA TRP A 331 -0.97 -6.38 13.71
C TRP A 331 -1.22 -4.89 13.97
N ILE A 332 -0.33 -4.22 14.72
CA ILE A 332 -0.43 -2.76 14.95
C ILE A 332 -0.33 -2.01 13.62
N ARG A 333 0.63 -2.34 12.75
CA ARG A 333 0.75 -1.71 11.41
C ARG A 333 -0.51 -1.93 10.56
N PHE A 334 -1.06 -3.14 10.54
CA PHE A 334 -2.30 -3.45 9.81
C PHE A 334 -3.50 -2.62 10.31
N TYR A 335 -3.60 -2.37 11.61
CA TYR A 335 -4.63 -1.49 12.16
C TYR A 335 -4.36 -0.02 11.80
N LEU A 336 -3.11 0.45 11.91
CA LEU A 336 -2.74 1.81 11.50
C LEU A 336 -2.99 2.06 10.02
N ALA A 337 -2.80 1.07 9.14
CA ALA A 337 -3.09 1.14 7.71
C ALA A 337 -4.55 1.50 7.39
N GLN A 338 -5.49 1.31 8.34
CA GLN A 338 -6.87 1.81 8.20
C GLN A 338 -6.94 3.35 8.12
N LEU A 339 -5.91 4.08 8.54
CA LEU A 339 -5.84 5.56 8.43
C LEU A 339 -5.33 6.04 7.05
N ASN A 340 -4.71 5.16 6.26
CA ASN A 340 -4.28 5.50 4.90
C ASN A 340 -5.50 5.88 4.05
N GLY A 341 -5.43 6.98 3.30
CA GLY A 341 -6.51 7.43 2.41
C GLY A 341 -7.72 8.09 3.09
N GLN A 342 -7.78 8.17 4.43
CA GLN A 342 -8.93 8.77 5.14
C GLN A 342 -8.84 10.28 5.32
N GLY A 343 -7.64 10.86 5.21
CA GLY A 343 -7.39 12.26 5.51
C GLY A 343 -7.47 12.58 7.01
N LEU A 344 -7.33 13.86 7.36
CA LEU A 344 -7.21 14.34 8.73
C LEU A 344 -8.37 15.26 9.11
N GLY A 345 -8.94 15.01 10.30
CA GLY A 345 -9.98 15.82 10.93
C GLY A 345 -11.37 15.72 10.26
N ARG A 346 -12.35 16.45 10.81
CA ARG A 346 -13.76 16.45 10.34
C ARG A 346 -13.98 16.92 8.88
N LYS A 347 -12.96 17.50 8.25
CA LYS A 347 -12.99 17.93 6.83
C LYS A 347 -12.22 16.98 5.91
N GLU A 348 -11.71 15.86 6.44
CA GLU A 348 -10.94 14.85 5.71
C GLU A 348 -9.80 15.46 4.86
N THR A 349 -9.12 16.49 5.37
CA THR A 349 -8.09 17.20 4.60
C THR A 349 -6.84 16.32 4.43
N MET A 350 -6.16 16.41 3.29
CA MET A 350 -4.97 15.60 2.96
C MET A 350 -5.24 14.07 2.82
N LYS A 351 -6.35 13.66 2.17
CA LYS A 351 -6.60 12.24 1.83
C LYS A 351 -5.47 11.55 1.08
N TRP A 352 -4.70 12.31 0.30
CA TRP A 352 -3.54 11.82 -0.46
C TRP A 352 -2.42 11.27 0.43
N MET A 353 -2.38 11.60 1.72
CA MET A 353 -1.28 11.24 2.61
C MET A 353 -1.54 9.91 3.35
N PRO A 354 -0.63 8.92 3.24
CA PRO A 354 -0.74 7.66 3.98
C PRO A 354 -0.38 7.83 5.47
N PHE A 355 -1.32 8.37 6.26
CA PHE A 355 -1.11 8.63 7.69
C PHE A 355 -0.82 7.37 8.51
N GLY A 356 -1.41 6.23 8.16
CA GLY A 356 -1.18 4.95 8.83
C GLY A 356 0.26 4.48 8.72
N THR A 357 0.79 4.44 7.49
CA THR A 357 2.18 4.06 7.21
C THR A 357 3.18 5.05 7.81
N LEU A 358 2.89 6.36 7.75
CA LEU A 358 3.69 7.40 8.39
C LEU A 358 3.76 7.22 9.91
N ILE A 359 2.60 7.08 10.58
CA ILE A 359 2.54 6.92 12.04
C ILE A 359 3.28 5.65 12.46
N ALA A 360 3.10 4.55 11.74
CA ALA A 360 3.79 3.29 12.02
C ALA A 360 5.32 3.44 11.93
N ASN A 361 5.83 4.09 10.87
CA ASN A 361 7.26 4.35 10.68
C ASN A 361 7.85 5.30 11.75
N VAL A 362 7.16 6.39 12.08
CA VAL A 362 7.61 7.36 13.09
C VAL A 362 7.60 6.73 14.50
N VAL A 363 6.51 6.06 14.89
CA VAL A 363 6.38 5.43 16.21
C VAL A 363 7.40 4.32 16.40
N ALA A 364 7.58 3.44 15.40
CA ALA A 364 8.60 2.40 15.44
C ALA A 364 10.02 2.98 15.57
N SER A 365 10.32 4.08 14.86
CA SER A 365 11.61 4.76 14.94
C SER A 365 11.85 5.37 16.33
N CYS A 366 10.82 5.96 16.94
CA CYS A 366 10.91 6.50 18.30
C CYS A 366 11.14 5.40 19.35
N ILE A 367 10.42 4.28 19.26
CA ILE A 367 10.62 3.13 20.16
C ILE A 367 12.02 2.53 19.95
N MET A 368 12.45 2.38 18.70
CA MET A 368 13.79 1.84 18.40
C MET A 368 14.90 2.72 18.97
N ALA A 369 14.81 4.05 18.81
CA ALA A 369 15.74 5.01 19.39
C ALA A 369 15.72 4.99 20.93
N ALA A 370 14.54 4.88 21.55
CA ALA A 370 14.42 4.78 23.00
C ALA A 370 15.10 3.50 23.55
N MET A 371 14.89 2.36 22.89
CA MET A 371 15.57 1.11 23.26
C MET A 371 17.08 1.17 23.00
N ALA A 372 17.54 1.83 21.93
CA ALA A 372 18.98 2.04 21.68
C ALA A 372 19.63 2.89 22.76
N THR A 373 18.92 3.91 23.24
CA THR A 373 19.35 4.80 24.33
C THR A 373 19.43 4.02 25.65
N LEU A 374 18.40 3.22 25.94
CA LEU A 374 18.36 2.42 27.17
C LEU A 374 19.45 1.33 27.16
N LYS A 375 19.79 0.76 26.00
CA LYS A 375 20.95 -0.15 25.82
C LYS A 375 22.30 0.51 26.09
N LYS A 376 22.47 1.82 25.81
CA LYS A 376 23.69 2.57 26.21
C LYS A 376 23.67 2.99 27.69
N ALA A 377 22.48 3.08 28.31
CA ALA A 377 22.32 3.45 29.71
C ALA A 377 22.44 2.28 30.70
N VAL A 378 22.11 1.06 30.27
CA VAL A 378 22.00 -0.13 31.13
C VAL A 378 23.06 -1.16 30.70
N THR A 379 24.01 -1.44 31.58
CA THR A 379 25.13 -2.37 31.36
C THR A 379 24.77 -3.83 31.64
N ASP A 380 23.52 -4.23 31.41
CA ASP A 380 23.05 -5.61 31.59
C ASP A 380 22.88 -6.28 30.22
N ASP A 381 23.62 -7.36 29.98
CA ASP A 381 23.64 -8.06 28.70
C ASP A 381 22.28 -8.72 28.40
N HIS A 382 21.57 -9.22 29.42
CA HIS A 382 20.23 -9.79 29.25
C HIS A 382 19.24 -8.72 28.78
N PHE A 383 19.23 -7.55 29.42
CA PHE A 383 18.49 -6.39 28.92
C PHE A 383 18.90 -6.03 27.48
N GLY A 384 20.21 -6.05 27.17
CA GLY A 384 20.74 -5.83 25.83
C GLY A 384 20.16 -6.77 24.76
N ILE A 385 20.05 -8.06 25.07
CA ILE A 385 19.43 -9.07 24.19
C ILE A 385 17.92 -8.81 24.03
N VAL A 386 17.20 -8.61 25.14
CA VAL A 386 15.75 -8.37 25.12
C VAL A 386 15.41 -7.09 24.33
N ALA A 387 16.14 -6.01 24.58
CA ALA A 387 16.01 -4.75 23.85
C ALA A 387 16.30 -4.92 22.36
N SER A 388 17.34 -5.68 22.01
CA SER A 388 17.68 -5.97 20.60
C SER A 388 16.58 -6.77 19.91
N GLY A 389 15.97 -7.75 20.58
CA GLY A 389 14.81 -8.47 20.06
C GLY A 389 13.58 -7.57 19.85
N ILE A 390 13.33 -6.61 20.76
CA ILE A 390 12.24 -5.61 20.64
C ILE A 390 12.48 -4.66 19.46
N GLN A 391 13.72 -4.20 19.28
CA GLN A 391 14.09 -3.41 18.10
C GLN A 391 13.90 -4.24 16.82
N PHE A 392 14.39 -5.47 16.80
CA PHE A 392 14.41 -6.31 15.61
C PHE A 392 13.03 -6.83 15.18
N GLY A 393 12.26 -7.38 16.12
CA GLY A 393 10.93 -7.93 15.88
C GLY A 393 9.86 -6.85 15.87
N LEU A 394 9.54 -6.28 17.04
CA LEU A 394 8.42 -5.36 17.19
C LEU A 394 8.58 -4.10 16.33
N CYS A 395 9.70 -3.37 16.46
CA CYS A 395 9.89 -2.11 15.75
C CYS A 395 10.12 -2.36 14.25
N GLY A 396 10.94 -3.37 13.91
CA GLY A 396 11.15 -3.83 12.54
C GLY A 396 9.82 -4.11 11.81
N CYS A 397 8.98 -4.97 12.35
CA CYS A 397 7.69 -5.35 11.75
C CYS A 397 6.61 -4.26 11.78
N LEU A 398 6.65 -3.36 12.77
CA LEU A 398 5.77 -2.20 12.85
C LEU A 398 6.09 -1.18 11.76
N SER A 399 7.37 -0.98 11.45
CA SER A 399 7.81 -0.13 10.34
C SER A 399 7.80 -0.87 9.00
N THR A 400 7.92 -0.16 7.88
CA THR A 400 8.06 -0.75 6.54
C THR A 400 8.63 0.25 5.54
N VAL A 401 9.50 -0.24 4.65
CA VAL A 401 9.93 0.49 3.43
C VAL A 401 9.13 0.04 2.22
N SER A 402 8.76 -1.24 2.10
CA SER A 402 8.03 -1.76 0.94
C SER A 402 6.68 -1.06 0.71
N THR A 403 5.88 -0.86 1.77
CA THR A 403 4.59 -0.16 1.69
C THR A 403 4.79 1.34 1.42
N PHE A 404 5.73 1.95 2.15
CA PHE A 404 6.10 3.36 2.00
C PHE A 404 6.56 3.71 0.57
N ILE A 405 7.33 2.82 -0.07
CA ILE A 405 7.80 2.98 -1.45
C ILE A 405 6.68 2.73 -2.46
N ALA A 406 5.75 1.80 -2.21
CA ALA A 406 4.60 1.59 -3.09
C ALA A 406 3.67 2.82 -3.12
N GLU A 407 3.42 3.43 -1.96
CA GLU A 407 2.68 4.68 -1.82
C GLU A 407 3.41 5.86 -2.48
N PHE A 408 4.73 5.96 -2.28
CA PHE A 408 5.60 6.94 -2.94
C PHE A 408 5.59 6.80 -4.46
N GLY A 409 5.62 5.56 -4.97
CA GLY A 409 5.52 5.23 -6.39
C GLY A 409 4.18 5.69 -6.98
N ALA A 410 3.07 5.33 -6.35
CA ALA A 410 1.73 5.76 -6.77
C ALA A 410 1.59 7.30 -6.74
N MET A 411 2.13 7.98 -5.73
CA MET A 411 2.16 9.44 -5.71
C MET A 411 3.00 10.04 -6.84
N ARG A 412 4.10 9.40 -7.27
CA ARG A 412 4.91 9.85 -8.43
C ARG A 412 4.20 9.66 -9.77
N GLU A 413 3.29 8.70 -9.88
CA GLU A 413 2.46 8.48 -11.07
C GLU A 413 1.17 9.34 -11.07
N SER A 414 0.79 9.94 -9.93
CA SER A 414 -0.35 10.84 -9.79
C SER A 414 -0.18 12.19 -10.52
N LYS A 415 -1.26 12.97 -10.62
CA LYS A 415 -1.28 14.35 -11.15
C LYS A 415 -0.34 15.30 -10.38
N HIS A 416 0.05 14.96 -9.15
CA HIS A 416 0.79 15.82 -8.24
C HIS A 416 2.04 15.11 -7.67
N PRO A 417 3.07 14.82 -8.50
CA PRO A 417 4.24 14.03 -8.10
C PRO A 417 5.08 14.63 -6.98
N TRP A 418 4.97 15.95 -6.73
CA TRP A 418 5.60 16.62 -5.59
C TRP A 418 5.09 16.07 -4.24
N ARG A 419 3.86 15.54 -4.17
CA ARG A 419 3.28 14.92 -2.96
C ARG A 419 4.14 13.76 -2.47
N ALA A 420 4.71 12.96 -3.38
CA ALA A 420 5.59 11.85 -3.06
C ALA A 420 6.83 12.31 -2.28
N TYR A 421 7.49 13.37 -2.75
CA TYR A 421 8.69 13.91 -2.11
C TYR A 421 8.36 14.57 -0.76
N VAL A 422 7.24 15.29 -0.65
CA VAL A 422 6.78 15.85 0.63
C VAL A 422 6.46 14.73 1.63
N TYR A 423 5.80 13.65 1.21
CA TYR A 423 5.56 12.47 2.05
C TYR A 423 6.88 11.84 2.54
N ALA A 424 7.82 11.57 1.62
CA ALA A 424 9.10 10.96 1.95
C ALA A 424 9.94 11.84 2.90
N SER A 425 10.10 13.13 2.58
CA SER A 425 10.81 14.09 3.43
C SER A 425 10.13 14.25 4.80
N THR A 426 8.80 14.28 4.88
CA THR A 426 8.09 14.39 6.17
C THR A 426 8.37 13.17 7.05
N THR A 427 8.23 11.96 6.49
CA THR A 427 8.48 10.71 7.22
C THR A 427 9.93 10.59 7.70
N ILE A 428 10.91 10.97 6.87
CA ILE A 428 12.34 10.97 7.22
C ILE A 428 12.66 12.05 8.27
N ILE A 429 12.30 13.31 8.03
CA ILE A 429 12.67 14.44 8.90
C ILE A 429 12.04 14.29 10.30
N ILE A 430 10.79 13.84 10.41
CA ILE A 430 10.15 13.63 11.71
C ILE A 430 10.81 12.46 12.45
N SER A 431 11.04 11.33 11.78
CA SER A 431 11.65 10.14 12.40
C SER A 431 13.09 10.39 12.85
N PHE A 432 13.89 11.07 12.03
CA PHE A 432 15.27 11.40 12.33
C PHE A 432 15.37 12.52 13.37
N GLY A 433 14.51 13.54 13.29
CA GLY A 433 14.46 14.64 14.28
C GLY A 433 14.08 14.17 15.67
N LEU A 434 13.00 13.38 15.79
CA LEU A 434 12.61 12.76 17.07
C LEU A 434 13.66 11.76 17.55
N GLY A 435 14.22 10.94 16.65
CA GLY A 435 15.32 10.03 16.97
C GLY A 435 16.57 10.74 17.48
N THR A 436 16.90 11.92 16.94
CA THR A 436 18.02 12.76 17.40
C THR A 436 17.78 13.23 18.84
N LEU A 437 16.56 13.66 19.17
CA LEU A 437 16.19 14.06 20.53
C LEU A 437 16.19 12.89 21.52
N ILE A 438 15.75 11.70 21.08
CA ILE A 438 15.60 10.51 21.93
C ILE A 438 16.93 9.79 22.14
N PHE A 439 17.78 9.69 21.12
CA PHE A 439 19.03 8.91 21.13
C PHE A 439 20.29 9.78 21.06
N SER A 440 20.45 10.57 20.00
CA SER A 440 21.70 11.30 19.76
C SER A 440 22.02 12.31 20.86
N VAL A 441 21.02 13.07 21.33
CA VAL A 441 21.21 14.07 22.41
C VAL A 441 21.61 13.42 23.73
N PRO A 442 20.94 12.36 24.24
CA PRO A 442 21.45 11.61 25.40
C PRO A 442 22.86 11.05 25.21
N VAL A 443 23.18 10.49 24.05
CA VAL A 443 24.52 9.96 23.77
C VAL A 443 25.59 11.05 23.86
N TRP A 444 25.39 12.19 23.19
CA TRP A 444 26.33 13.32 23.23
C TRP A 444 26.45 13.95 24.62
N THR A 445 25.34 14.10 25.36
CA THR A 445 25.33 14.72 26.69
C THR A 445 25.87 13.82 27.81
N LYS A 446 25.82 12.50 27.64
CA LYS A 446 26.41 11.53 28.58
C LYS A 446 27.82 11.06 28.20
N GLY A 447 28.27 11.35 26.98
CA GLY A 447 29.57 10.90 26.48
C GLY A 447 29.66 9.39 26.28
N TRP A 448 28.53 8.72 25.98
CA TRP A 448 28.51 7.28 25.73
C TRP A 448 29.11 6.95 24.37
N THR A 449 30.37 6.52 24.34
CA THR A 449 31.01 5.89 23.17
C THR A 449 30.23 4.65 22.73
#